data_AF-A0A6J0NQN8-F1
#
_entry.id   AF-A0A6J0NQN8-F1
#
_cell.length_a   1.000
_cell.length_b   1.000
_cell.length_c   1.000
_cell.angle_alpha   90.00
_cell.angle_beta   90.00
_cell.angle_gamma   90.00
#
_symmetry.space_group_name_H-M   'P 1'
#
loop_
_entity.id
_entity.type
_entity.pdbx_description
1 polymer ?
#
loop_
_entity_poly.entity_id
_entity_poly.type
_entity_poly.pdbx_seq_one_letter_code
_entity_poly.pdbx_strand_id
1 'polypeptide(L)'
;MVSGSGICAKRVVVDARHHMLGRLASIIAKELLNGQRVVVVRCEEICLSGGLVRQKMKYMRFMRKRMNTKPSHGPIHFRAPSKIFWRTVRGMIPHKTKRGAAALARLKVFEGVPPPYDKVKRMVIPDALKVLRLQAGHKYCLLGRLSSEVGWNHYDTIKELEVKRKERSQAMYERKKQLIKLRTKAEKVAEEKLGSQLDVLAPIKY
;
A
#
# COMPACT_ATOMS: atom_id res chain seq x y z
N MET A 1 -18.54 -10.13 -9.88
CA MET A 1 -17.12 -9.74 -9.86
C MET A 1 -16.52 -10.24 -8.55
N VAL A 2 -15.81 -11.37 -8.57
CA VAL A 2 -15.18 -11.90 -7.36
C VAL A 2 -13.99 -11.01 -7.01
N SER A 3 -14.01 -10.40 -5.83
CA SER A 3 -12.84 -9.71 -5.31
C SER A 3 -11.73 -10.75 -5.10
N GLY A 4 -10.74 -10.79 -6.00
CA GLY A 4 -9.54 -11.65 -5.87
C GLY A 4 -8.63 -11.29 -4.69
N SER A 5 -9.19 -10.67 -3.65
CA SER A 5 -8.56 -10.24 -2.40
C SER A 5 -9.10 -11.06 -1.23
N GLY A 6 -9.26 -12.37 -1.41
CA GLY A 6 -9.58 -13.29 -0.31
C GLY A 6 -8.33 -13.67 0.50
N ILE A 7 -8.55 -14.45 1.56
CA ILE A 7 -7.50 -15.04 2.41
C ILE A 7 -6.53 -15.81 1.51
N CYS A 8 -5.25 -15.47 1.58
CA CYS A 8 -4.19 -16.08 0.79
C CYS A 8 -3.10 -16.60 1.74
N ALA A 9 -2.67 -17.84 1.57
CA ALA A 9 -1.60 -18.43 2.36
C ALA A 9 -0.28 -17.62 2.29
N LYS A 10 -0.08 -16.85 1.21
CA LYS A 10 1.09 -15.99 1.01
C LYS A 10 0.86 -14.57 1.51
N ARG A 11 1.96 -13.94 1.94
CA ARG A 11 2.03 -12.52 2.32
C ARG A 11 1.54 -11.64 1.15
N VAL A 12 0.56 -10.77 1.43
CA VAL A 12 0.02 -9.83 0.44
C VAL A 12 0.73 -8.49 0.59
N VAL A 13 1.27 -7.97 -0.51
CA VAL A 13 1.88 -6.64 -0.56
C VAL A 13 0.90 -5.68 -1.21
N VAL A 14 0.54 -4.60 -0.52
CA VAL A 14 -0.42 -3.59 -0.96
C VAL A 14 0.32 -2.28 -1.27
N ASP A 15 0.15 -1.75 -2.49
CA ASP A 15 0.58 -0.40 -2.83
C ASP A 15 -0.44 0.61 -2.30
N ALA A 16 -0.02 1.46 -1.37
CA ALA A 16 -0.90 2.45 -0.74
C ALA A 16 -1.05 3.76 -1.53
N ARG A 17 -0.35 3.91 -2.67
CA ARG A 17 -0.42 5.12 -3.50
C ARG A 17 -1.86 5.46 -3.85
N HIS A 18 -2.23 6.71 -3.62
CA HIS A 18 -3.54 7.27 -3.97
C HIS A 18 -4.72 6.48 -3.39
N HIS A 19 -4.52 5.78 -2.27
CA HIS A 19 -5.62 5.19 -1.51
C HIS A 19 -6.12 6.16 -0.43
N MET A 20 -7.40 6.11 -0.09
CA MET A 20 -8.01 6.87 0.99
C MET A 20 -7.66 6.23 2.34
N LEU A 21 -6.97 6.98 3.21
CA LEU A 21 -6.39 6.49 4.47
C LEU A 21 -7.33 5.58 5.28
N GLY A 22 -8.53 6.08 5.60
CA GLY A 22 -9.48 5.35 6.45
C GLY A 22 -10.10 4.13 5.76
N ARG A 23 -10.39 4.23 4.46
CA ARG A 23 -10.97 3.11 3.69
C ARG A 23 -9.97 1.97 3.56
N LEU A 24 -8.72 2.31 3.23
CA LEU A 24 -7.61 1.36 3.16
C LEU A 24 -7.38 0.68 4.52
N ALA A 25 -7.33 1.47 5.60
CA ALA A 25 -7.11 0.95 6.94
C ALA A 25 -8.23 -0.01 7.40
N SER A 26 -9.49 0.27 7.05
CA SER A 26 -10.64 -0.56 7.42
C SER A 26 -10.57 -1.95 6.79
N ILE A 27 -10.32 -2.00 5.48
CA ILE A 27 -10.20 -3.26 4.75
C ILE A 27 -9.01 -4.07 5.28
N ILE A 28 -7.86 -3.42 5.47
CA ILE A 28 -6.67 -4.08 6.00
C ILE A 28 -6.89 -4.58 7.42
N ALA A 29 -7.56 -3.83 8.29
CA ALA A 29 -7.87 -4.27 9.65
C ALA A 29 -8.70 -5.57 9.64
N LYS A 30 -9.67 -5.69 8.74
CA LYS A 30 -10.49 -6.90 8.59
C LYS A 30 -9.65 -8.08 8.09
N GLU A 31 -8.81 -7.89 7.08
CA GLU A 31 -7.90 -8.91 6.56
C GLU A 31 -6.93 -9.42 7.64
N LEU A 32 -6.38 -8.53 8.46
CA LEU A 32 -5.48 -8.90 9.56
C LEU A 32 -6.19 -9.76 10.61
N LEU A 33 -7.45 -9.45 10.92
CA LEU A 33 -8.28 -10.23 11.85
C LEU A 33 -8.70 -11.58 11.29
N ASN A 34 -8.84 -11.70 9.96
CA ASN A 34 -9.06 -12.95 9.24
C ASN A 34 -7.80 -13.84 9.16
N GLY A 35 -6.64 -13.33 9.60
CA GLY A 35 -5.39 -14.11 9.63
C GLY A 35 -4.37 -13.72 8.56
N GLN A 36 -4.71 -12.80 7.66
CA GLN A 36 -3.87 -12.43 6.53
C GLN A 36 -2.58 -11.70 6.99
N ARG A 37 -1.45 -12.02 6.36
CA ARG A 37 -0.19 -11.28 6.52
C ARG A 37 -0.11 -10.19 5.46
N VAL A 38 -0.20 -8.93 5.87
CA VAL A 38 -0.29 -7.78 4.96
C VAL A 38 0.92 -6.88 5.13
N VAL A 39 1.54 -6.51 4.02
CA VAL A 39 2.59 -5.49 3.96
C VAL A 39 2.09 -4.33 3.13
N VAL A 40 2.08 -3.14 3.72
CA VAL A 40 1.68 -1.91 3.04
C VAL A 40 2.93 -1.11 2.73
N VAL A 41 3.08 -0.73 1.48
CA VAL A 41 4.22 0.08 1.00
C VAL A 41 3.73 1.42 0.46
N ARG A 42 4.62 2.41 0.37
CA ARG A 42 4.33 3.77 -0.11
C ARG A 42 3.31 4.52 0.75
N CYS A 43 3.44 4.41 2.07
CA CYS A 43 2.53 5.07 3.01
C CYS A 43 2.51 6.61 2.86
N GLU A 44 3.60 7.20 2.39
CA GLU A 44 3.72 8.62 2.09
C GLU A 44 2.79 9.09 0.96
N GLU A 45 2.38 8.19 0.06
CA GLU A 45 1.49 8.51 -1.07
C GLU A 45 0.00 8.23 -0.76
N ILE A 46 -0.35 7.91 0.48
CA ILE A 46 -1.74 7.76 0.92
C ILE A 46 -2.45 9.12 0.88
N CYS A 47 -3.70 9.15 0.45
CA CYS A 47 -4.54 10.33 0.40
C CYS A 47 -5.46 10.48 1.62
N LEU A 48 -5.65 11.73 2.02
CA LEU A 48 -6.67 12.20 2.94
C LEU A 48 -7.59 13.17 2.20
N SER A 49 -8.91 13.04 2.34
CA SER A 49 -9.86 13.99 1.77
C SER A 49 -9.76 15.35 2.46
N GLY A 50 -9.96 16.43 1.73
CA GLY A 50 -9.81 17.80 2.23
C GLY A 50 -8.41 18.37 2.02
N GLY A 51 -8.33 19.69 1.92
CA GLY A 51 -7.07 20.39 1.68
C GLY A 51 -6.08 20.29 2.85
N LEU A 52 -4.82 20.61 2.54
CA LEU A 52 -3.68 20.49 3.46
C LEU A 52 -3.88 21.26 4.77
N VAL A 53 -4.35 22.51 4.70
CA VAL A 53 -4.60 23.35 5.89
C VAL A 53 -5.57 22.68 6.86
N ARG A 54 -6.70 22.15 6.37
CA ARG A 54 -7.70 21.47 7.21
C ARG A 54 -7.11 20.23 7.89
N GLN A 55 -6.38 19.41 7.13
CA GLN A 55 -5.79 18.18 7.66
C GLN A 55 -4.64 18.47 8.63
N LYS A 56 -3.83 19.49 8.35
CA LYS A 56 -2.79 20.00 9.26
C LYS A 56 -3.40 20.46 10.57
N MET A 57 -4.45 21.29 10.52
CA MET A 57 -5.11 21.79 11.73
C MET A 57 -5.70 20.65 12.56
N LYS A 58 -6.29 19.63 11.92
CA LYS A 58 -6.77 18.42 12.61
C LYS A 58 -5.63 17.70 13.33
N TYR A 59 -4.50 17.52 12.65
CA TYR A 59 -3.35 16.82 13.22
C TYR A 59 -2.67 17.66 14.33
N MET A 60 -2.51 18.97 14.14
CA MET A 60 -2.00 19.92 15.15
C MET A 60 -2.84 19.90 16.44
N ARG A 61 -4.17 19.86 16.32
CA ARG A 61 -5.06 19.67 17.49
C ARG A 61 -4.81 18.34 18.20
N PHE A 62 -4.52 17.26 17.46
CA PHE A 62 -4.13 15.99 18.05
C PHE A 62 -2.80 16.11 18.80
N MET A 63 -1.78 16.78 18.25
CA MET A 63 -0.48 16.98 18.91
C MET A 63 -0.56 17.76 20.23
N ARG A 64 -1.54 18.67 20.36
CA ARG A 64 -1.77 19.42 21.61
C ARG A 64 -2.27 18.53 22.75
N LYS A 65 -2.82 17.35 22.46
CA LYS A 65 -3.29 16.40 23.48
C LYS A 65 -2.09 15.72 24.14
N ARG A 66 -1.78 16.11 25.38
CA ARG A 66 -0.70 15.52 26.19
C ARG A 66 -1.18 15.31 27.62
N MET A 67 -0.57 14.35 28.33
CA MET A 67 -0.76 14.22 29.78
C MET A 67 -0.10 15.41 30.46
N ASN A 68 -0.82 16.10 31.36
CA ASN A 68 -0.29 17.31 32.01
C ASN A 68 0.81 16.97 33.03
N THR A 69 0.66 15.86 33.76
CA THR A 69 1.60 15.44 34.82
C THR A 69 2.94 14.96 34.25
N LYS A 70 2.92 13.95 33.37
CA LYS A 70 4.13 13.41 32.72
C LYS A 70 3.87 13.12 31.24
N PRO A 71 4.22 14.05 30.33
CA PRO A 71 3.93 13.90 28.90
C PRO A 71 4.47 12.61 28.26
N SER A 72 5.56 12.05 28.79
CA SER A 72 6.15 10.80 28.27
C SER A 72 5.26 9.57 28.46
N HIS A 73 4.38 9.56 29.47
CA HIS A 73 3.38 8.49 29.70
C HIS A 73 2.04 8.77 29.02
N GLY A 74 1.93 9.90 28.34
CA GLY A 74 0.73 10.31 27.62
C GLY A 74 0.62 9.72 26.21
N PRO A 75 -0.34 10.22 25.42
CA PRO A 75 -0.49 9.84 24.02
C PRO A 75 0.75 10.18 23.19
N ILE A 76 1.30 9.20 22.47
CA ILE A 76 2.42 9.40 21.54
C ILE A 76 1.89 9.85 20.17
N HIS A 77 2.53 10.89 19.62
CA HIS A 77 2.18 11.48 18.33
C HIS A 77 3.19 11.12 17.24
N PHE A 78 2.93 10.05 16.48
CA PHE A 78 3.83 9.61 15.42
C PHE A 78 3.82 10.52 14.20
N ARG A 79 4.98 11.00 13.77
CA ARG A 79 5.13 11.88 12.59
C ARG A 79 5.22 11.15 11.27
N ALA A 80 5.83 9.97 11.26
CA ALA A 80 6.08 9.20 10.05
C ALA A 80 4.77 8.69 9.41
N PRO A 81 4.55 8.82 8.08
CA PRO A 81 3.36 8.33 7.39
C PRO A 81 3.04 6.87 7.70
N SER A 82 4.07 6.01 7.72
CA SER A 82 3.94 4.59 8.03
C SER A 82 3.36 4.34 9.42
N LYS A 83 3.80 5.11 10.42
CA LYS A 83 3.34 5.02 11.81
C LYS A 83 1.97 5.67 12.01
N ILE A 84 1.63 6.72 11.27
CA ILE A 84 0.27 7.29 11.25
C ILE A 84 -0.71 6.26 10.70
N PHE A 85 -0.36 5.59 9.60
CA PHE A 85 -1.15 4.51 9.03
C PHE A 85 -1.30 3.35 10.02
N TRP A 86 -0.19 2.89 10.61
CA TRP A 86 -0.19 1.85 11.65
C TRP A 86 -1.12 2.19 12.82
N ARG A 87 -1.06 3.43 13.33
CA ARG A 87 -1.93 3.90 14.42
C ARG A 87 -3.40 3.91 14.01
N THR A 88 -3.69 4.21 12.75
CA THR A 88 -5.06 4.18 12.20
C THR A 88 -5.60 2.76 12.17
N VAL A 89 -4.81 1.80 11.67
CA VAL A 89 -5.19 0.37 11.67
C VAL A 89 -5.31 -0.17 13.10
N ARG A 90 -4.39 0.19 14.00
CA ARG A 90 -4.46 -0.16 15.43
C ARG A 90 -5.75 0.33 16.09
N GLY A 91 -6.27 1.49 15.69
CA GLY A 91 -7.55 2.01 16.17
C GLY A 91 -8.76 1.21 15.72
N MET A 92 -8.63 0.42 14.64
CA MET A 92 -9.68 -0.44 14.07
C MET A 92 -9.58 -1.90 14.53
N ILE A 93 -8.54 -2.25 15.30
CA ILE A 93 -8.30 -3.59 15.84
C ILE A 93 -8.43 -3.54 17.37
N PRO A 94 -9.03 -4.57 18.03
CA PRO A 94 -9.05 -4.70 19.49
C PRO A 94 -7.67 -5.04 20.07
N HIS A 95 -6.71 -4.12 19.92
CA HIS A 95 -5.28 -4.30 20.17
C HIS A 95 -4.90 -4.54 21.64
N LYS A 96 -5.84 -4.34 22.58
CA LYS A 96 -5.65 -4.69 24.00
C LYS A 96 -5.80 -6.20 24.26
N THR A 97 -6.41 -6.94 23.33
CA THR A 97 -6.57 -8.40 23.44
C THR A 97 -5.38 -9.12 22.79
N LYS A 98 -5.09 -10.35 23.24
CA LYS A 98 -4.05 -11.20 22.64
C LYS A 98 -4.28 -11.42 21.15
N ARG A 99 -5.54 -11.69 20.74
CA ARG A 99 -5.92 -11.86 19.32
C ARG A 99 -5.64 -10.60 18.51
N GLY A 100 -6.03 -9.42 19.01
CA GLY A 100 -5.81 -8.16 18.33
C GLY A 100 -4.33 -7.79 18.22
N ALA A 101 -3.55 -8.03 19.28
CA ALA A 101 -2.10 -7.86 19.25
C ALA A 101 -1.44 -8.77 18.20
N ALA A 102 -1.84 -10.05 18.13
CA ALA A 102 -1.36 -10.98 17.12
C ALA A 102 -1.76 -10.56 15.70
N ALA A 103 -2.98 -10.03 15.50
CA ALA A 103 -3.40 -9.48 14.21
C ALA A 103 -2.56 -8.26 13.80
N LEU A 104 -2.27 -7.36 14.74
CA LEU A 104 -1.45 -6.18 14.47
C LEU A 104 0.01 -6.55 14.16
N ALA A 105 0.54 -7.63 14.75
CA ALA A 105 1.87 -8.15 14.45
C ALA A 105 2.01 -8.71 13.02
N ARG A 106 0.90 -9.07 12.36
CA ARG A 106 0.89 -9.50 10.95
C ARG A 106 1.03 -8.33 9.97
N LEU A 107 0.82 -7.10 10.42
CA LEU A 107 0.92 -5.89 9.61
C LEU A 107 2.37 -5.39 9.57
N LYS A 108 2.90 -5.18 8.36
CA LYS A 108 4.12 -4.38 8.15
C LYS A 108 3.79 -3.16 7.32
N VAL A 109 4.39 -2.03 7.64
CA VAL A 109 4.11 -0.75 6.98
C VAL A 109 5.42 -0.03 6.70
N PHE A 110 5.58 0.46 5.49
CA PHE A 110 6.81 1.10 5.03
C PHE A 110 6.53 2.39 4.25
N GLU A 111 7.44 3.35 4.40
CA GLU A 111 7.60 4.46 3.47
C GLU A 111 8.43 4.00 2.26
N GLY A 112 8.05 4.46 1.07
CA GLY A 112 8.59 3.94 -0.20
C GLY A 112 8.36 2.44 -0.35
N VAL A 113 9.19 1.79 -1.18
CA VAL A 113 9.18 0.34 -1.37
C VAL A 113 10.56 -0.23 -1.10
N PRO A 114 10.82 -0.69 0.13
CA PRO A 114 12.11 -1.27 0.48
C PRO A 114 12.28 -2.69 -0.09
N PRO A 115 13.53 -3.15 -0.31
CA PRO A 115 13.82 -4.55 -0.56
C PRO A 115 13.32 -5.45 0.60
N PRO A 116 12.77 -6.64 0.34
CA PRO A 116 12.60 -7.33 -0.95
C PRO A 116 11.28 -7.02 -1.68
N TYR A 117 10.47 -6.05 -1.20
CA TYR A 117 9.13 -5.80 -1.74
C TYR A 117 9.11 -5.03 -3.06
N ASP A 118 10.25 -4.47 -3.45
CA ASP A 118 10.48 -3.78 -4.72
C ASP A 118 10.34 -4.70 -5.93
N LYS A 119 10.70 -5.99 -5.78
CA LYS A 119 10.61 -7.01 -6.83
C LYS A 119 9.29 -7.79 -6.83
N VAL A 120 8.45 -7.59 -5.82
CA VAL A 120 7.19 -8.33 -5.65
C VAL A 120 6.03 -7.59 -6.33
N LYS A 121 5.09 -8.32 -6.92
CA LYS A 121 3.84 -7.74 -7.43
C LYS A 121 3.06 -7.13 -6.26
N ARG A 122 2.79 -5.83 -6.36
CA ARG A 122 1.99 -5.10 -5.40
C ARG A 122 0.53 -5.10 -5.86
N MET A 123 -0.37 -5.37 -4.93
CA MET A 123 -1.80 -5.34 -5.14
C MET A 123 -2.35 -3.96 -4.80
N VAL A 124 -3.48 -3.63 -5.41
CA VAL A 124 -4.24 -2.40 -5.18
C VAL A 124 -5.61 -2.81 -4.64
N ILE A 125 -6.19 -1.99 -3.78
CA ILE A 125 -7.54 -2.22 -3.24
C ILE A 125 -8.48 -1.19 -3.91
N PRO A 126 -9.24 -1.59 -4.95
CA PRO A 126 -10.07 -0.67 -5.72
C PRO A 126 -11.04 0.12 -4.83
N ASP A 127 -11.62 -0.54 -3.83
CA ASP A 127 -12.57 0.09 -2.91
C ASP A 127 -12.00 1.20 -2.04
N ALA A 128 -10.68 1.31 -1.96
CA ALA A 128 -10.00 2.36 -1.24
C ALA A 128 -9.32 3.38 -2.17
N LEU A 129 -9.33 3.20 -3.49
CA LEU A 129 -8.70 4.15 -4.41
C LEU A 129 -9.38 5.52 -4.39
N LYS A 130 -8.58 6.58 -4.26
CA LYS A 130 -9.04 7.98 -4.26
C LYS A 130 -9.87 8.29 -5.50
N VAL A 131 -9.44 7.86 -6.68
CA VAL A 131 -10.15 8.16 -7.95
C VAL A 131 -11.57 7.63 -7.98
N LEU A 132 -11.83 6.50 -7.31
CA LEU A 132 -13.16 5.90 -7.24
C LEU A 132 -13.99 6.42 -6.06
N ARG A 133 -13.35 7.00 -5.04
CA ARG A 133 -13.98 7.33 -3.76
C ARG A 133 -14.10 8.82 -3.46
N LEU A 134 -13.37 9.66 -4.19
CA LEU A 134 -13.41 11.11 -4.05
C LEU A 134 -13.84 11.71 -5.39
N GLN A 135 -14.91 12.50 -5.38
CA GLN A 135 -15.39 13.19 -6.57
C GLN A 135 -14.34 14.16 -7.12
N ALA A 136 -14.30 14.30 -8.45
CA ALA A 136 -13.41 15.24 -9.13
C ALA A 136 -13.62 16.67 -8.62
N GLY A 137 -12.55 17.46 -8.54
CA GLY A 137 -12.58 18.83 -8.02
C GLY A 137 -12.41 18.95 -6.50
N HIS A 138 -12.68 17.89 -5.71
CA HIS A 138 -12.44 17.94 -4.28
C HIS A 138 -10.95 17.88 -3.93
N LYS A 139 -10.49 18.83 -3.11
CA LYS A 139 -9.12 18.88 -2.60
C LYS A 139 -8.82 17.65 -1.74
N TYR A 140 -7.59 17.16 -1.84
CA TYR A 140 -7.03 16.11 -0.99
C TYR A 140 -5.60 16.50 -0.60
N CYS A 141 -5.05 15.86 0.43
CA CYS A 141 -3.64 15.97 0.77
C CYS A 141 -2.98 14.60 0.83
N LEU A 142 -1.71 14.54 0.46
CA LEU A 142 -0.87 13.35 0.64
C LEU A 142 -0.40 13.27 2.09
N LEU A 143 -0.38 12.06 2.63
CA LEU A 143 0.04 11.80 4.00
C LEU A 143 1.52 12.16 4.20
N GLY A 144 2.36 11.96 3.20
CA GLY A 144 3.77 12.39 3.21
C GLY A 144 3.92 13.90 3.38
N ARG A 145 3.15 14.69 2.62
CA ARG A 145 3.17 16.17 2.71
C ARG A 145 2.59 16.69 4.03
N LEU A 146 1.55 16.03 4.54
CA LEU A 146 1.06 16.34 5.89
C LEU A 146 2.14 16.05 6.94
N SER A 147 2.81 14.90 6.81
CA SER A 147 3.81 14.42 7.76
C SER A 147 5.04 15.31 7.79
N SER A 148 5.52 15.79 6.64
CA SER A 148 6.66 16.73 6.58
C SER A 148 6.37 18.02 7.35
N GLU A 149 5.16 18.58 7.22
CA GLU A 149 4.76 19.80 7.93
C GLU A 149 4.60 19.63 9.46
N VAL A 150 4.48 18.40 9.96
CA VAL A 150 4.28 18.13 11.40
C VAL A 150 5.53 17.54 12.07
N GLY A 151 6.66 17.51 11.36
CA GLY A 151 7.97 17.11 11.90
C GLY A 151 8.48 15.75 11.45
N TRP A 152 8.13 15.28 10.25
CA TRP A 152 8.76 14.12 9.62
C TRP A 152 9.90 14.57 8.69
N ASN A 153 11.14 14.30 9.11
CA ASN A 153 12.35 14.84 8.45
C ASN A 153 12.83 14.03 7.24
N HIS A 154 12.30 12.82 7.00
CA HIS A 154 12.79 11.92 5.95
C HIS A 154 12.04 12.05 4.62
N TYR A 155 11.21 13.09 4.46
CA TYR A 155 10.39 13.28 3.26
C TYR A 155 11.23 13.32 1.99
N ASP A 156 12.27 14.17 1.96
CA ASP A 156 13.12 14.35 0.78
C ASP A 156 13.99 13.12 0.53
N THR A 157 14.54 12.52 1.59
CA THR A 157 15.32 11.27 1.48
C THR A 157 14.51 10.13 0.86
N ILE A 158 13.26 9.93 1.29
CA ILE A 158 12.38 8.90 0.71
C ILE A 158 12.05 9.22 -0.75
N LYS A 159 11.82 10.50 -1.08
CA LYS A 159 11.56 10.94 -2.45
C LYS A 159 12.73 10.59 -3.38
N GLU A 160 13.96 10.87 -2.97
CA GLU A 160 15.18 10.53 -3.72
C GLU A 160 15.36 9.02 -3.90
N LEU A 161 15.16 8.23 -2.82
CA LEU A 161 15.27 6.78 -2.87
C LEU A 161 14.22 6.16 -3.81
N GLU A 162 13.00 6.68 -3.82
CA GLU A 162 11.94 6.24 -4.73
C GLU A 162 12.22 6.60 -6.19
N VAL A 163 12.88 7.73 -6.48
CA VAL A 163 13.35 8.07 -7.83
C VAL A 163 14.37 7.03 -8.30
N LYS A 164 15.43 6.78 -7.52
CA LYS A 164 16.43 5.74 -7.82
C LYS A 164 15.82 4.35 -7.98
N ARG A 165 14.76 4.03 -7.23
CA ARG A 165 14.04 2.76 -7.36
C ARG A 165 13.20 2.70 -8.65
N LYS A 166 12.59 3.81 -9.07
CA LYS A 166 11.81 3.88 -10.32
C LYS A 166 12.71 3.73 -11.55
N GLU A 167 13.89 4.35 -11.56
CA GLU A 167 14.89 4.19 -12.63
C GLU A 167 15.31 2.72 -12.79
N ARG A 168 15.68 2.05 -11.69
CA ARG A 168 15.99 0.60 -11.71
C ARG A 168 14.81 -0.25 -12.18
N SER A 169 13.59 0.11 -11.77
CA SER A 169 12.37 -0.58 -12.20
C SER A 169 12.07 -0.39 -13.68
N GLN A 170 12.41 0.78 -14.24
CA GLN A 170 12.20 1.09 -15.66
C GLN A 170 13.13 0.25 -16.53
N ALA A 171 14.42 0.19 -16.20
CA ALA A 171 15.39 -0.66 -16.90
C ALA A 171 14.98 -2.14 -16.87
N MET A 172 14.49 -2.63 -15.72
CA MET A 172 13.96 -4.01 -15.60
C MET A 172 12.72 -4.22 -16.49
N TYR A 173 11.81 -3.25 -16.53
CA TYR A 173 10.60 -3.33 -17.33
C TYR A 173 10.89 -3.36 -18.84
N GLU A 174 11.84 -2.56 -19.32
CA GLU A 174 12.27 -2.55 -20.72
C GLU A 174 12.84 -3.91 -21.14
N ARG A 175 13.72 -4.49 -20.31
CA ARG A 175 14.22 -5.86 -20.52
C ARG A 175 13.09 -6.88 -20.53
N LYS A 176 12.13 -6.76 -19.61
CA LYS A 176 10.96 -7.64 -19.56
C LYS A 176 10.10 -7.52 -20.83
N LYS A 177 9.89 -6.31 -21.35
CA LYS A 177 9.13 -6.07 -22.59
C LYS A 177 9.78 -6.75 -23.79
N GLN A 178 11.10 -6.68 -23.91
CA GLN A 178 11.86 -7.39 -24.95
C GLN A 178 11.70 -8.91 -24.81
N LEU A 179 11.83 -9.46 -23.61
CA LEU A 179 11.64 -10.89 -23.35
C LEU A 179 10.22 -11.36 -23.68
N ILE A 180 9.20 -10.56 -23.35
CA ILE A 180 7.80 -10.87 -23.72
C ILE A 180 7.65 -10.91 -25.24
N LYS A 181 8.27 -9.98 -25.99
CA LYS A 181 8.24 -9.97 -27.46
C LYS A 181 8.92 -11.21 -28.05
N LEU A 182 10.01 -11.68 -27.45
CA LEU A 182 10.67 -12.92 -27.87
C LEU A 182 9.82 -14.14 -27.55
N ARG A 183 9.18 -14.17 -26.37
CA ARG A 183 8.28 -15.24 -25.95
C ARG A 183 7.08 -15.36 -26.90
N THR A 184 6.44 -14.25 -27.28
CA THR A 184 5.31 -14.30 -28.22
C THR A 184 5.72 -14.77 -29.61
N LYS A 185 6.93 -14.45 -30.08
CA LYS A 185 7.48 -15.04 -31.31
C LYS A 185 7.70 -16.55 -31.18
N ALA A 186 8.27 -16.99 -30.06
CA ALA A 186 8.50 -18.41 -29.80
C ALA A 186 7.18 -19.19 -29.67
N GLU A 187 6.15 -18.61 -29.05
CA GLU A 187 4.82 -19.19 -28.96
C GLU A 187 4.21 -19.42 -30.36
N LYS A 188 4.34 -18.45 -31.28
CA LYS A 188 3.91 -18.62 -32.69
C LYS A 188 4.66 -19.73 -33.43
N VAL A 189 5.99 -19.77 -33.28
CA VAL A 189 6.80 -20.82 -33.91
C VAL A 189 6.46 -22.21 -33.33
N ALA A 190 6.16 -22.29 -32.03
CA ALA A 190 5.73 -23.53 -31.40
C ALA A 190 4.33 -23.94 -31.89
N GLU A 191 3.43 -22.98 -32.08
CA GLU A 191 2.08 -23.21 -32.61
C GLU A 191 2.11 -23.81 -34.02
N GLU A 192 2.93 -23.27 -34.92
CA GLU A 192 3.16 -23.83 -36.27
C GLU A 192 3.70 -25.26 -36.23
N LYS A 193 4.55 -25.60 -35.25
CA LYS A 193 5.15 -26.93 -35.13
C LYS A 193 4.24 -27.96 -34.45
N LEU A 194 3.42 -27.55 -33.50
CA LEU A 194 2.51 -28.43 -32.75
C LEU A 194 1.24 -28.78 -33.55
N GLY A 195 0.81 -27.91 -34.48
CA GLY A 195 -0.28 -28.20 -35.42
C GLY A 195 -1.54 -28.75 -34.74
N SER A 196 -2.00 -29.93 -35.17
CA SER A 196 -3.24 -30.58 -34.71
C SER A 196 -3.25 -31.02 -33.24
N GLN A 197 -2.09 -31.06 -32.57
CA GLN A 197 -2.03 -31.40 -31.14
C GLN A 197 -2.58 -30.28 -30.24
N LEU A 198 -2.63 -29.04 -30.76
CA LEU A 198 -3.23 -27.91 -30.04
C LEU A 198 -4.75 -27.96 -30.02
N ASP A 199 -5.39 -28.60 -31.00
CA ASP A 199 -6.84 -28.77 -31.06
C ASP A 199 -7.34 -29.65 -29.90
N VAL A 200 -6.50 -30.57 -29.43
CA VAL A 200 -6.77 -31.42 -28.25
C VAL A 200 -6.69 -30.60 -26.95
N LEU A 201 -5.83 -29.57 -26.91
CA LEU A 201 -5.66 -28.69 -25.74
C LEU A 201 -6.64 -27.51 -25.73
N ALA A 202 -7.18 -27.13 -26.88
CA ALA A 202 -8.13 -26.03 -27.04
C ALA A 202 -9.39 -26.13 -26.15
N PRO A 203 -10.08 -27.27 -26.01
CA PRO A 203 -11.25 -27.38 -25.12
C PRO A 203 -10.90 -27.31 -23.62
N ILE A 204 -9.62 -27.46 -23.25
CA ILE A 204 -9.13 -27.41 -21.86
C ILE A 204 -8.59 -26.02 -21.50
N LYS A 205 -8.26 -25.19 -22.50
CA LYS A 205 -7.62 -23.88 -22.34
C LYS A 205 -8.67 -22.76 -22.41
N TYR A 206 -8.98 -22.14 -21.27
CA TYR A 206 -9.80 -20.92 -21.16
C TYR A 206 -9.02 -19.65 -21.53
#